data_AF-A0A6P7RDR7-F1
#
_entry.id   AF-A0A6P7RDR7-F1
#
_cell.length_a   1.000
_cell.length_b   1.000
_cell.length_c   1.000
_cell.angle_alpha   90.00
_cell.angle_beta   90.00
_cell.angle_gamma   90.00
#
_symmetry.space_group_name_H-M   'P 1'
#
loop_
_entity.id
_entity.type
_entity.pdbx_description
1 polymer ?
#
loop_
_entity_poly.entity_id
_entity_poly.type
_entity_poly.pdbx_seq_one_letter_code
_entity_poly.pdbx_strand_id
1 'polypeptide(L)'
;MKAQGETEDSERLSKMSSLLERLHAKFNQNRPWSETIKLVRQVMEKRVVMSSGGHQHLVSCLETLQKALKVTSLPAMTDRLESIARQNGLGSHLSASGTECYITSDMFYVEVQLDPAGQLCDVKVAHHGENPVSCPELVQQLREKNFEEFSKHLKGLVNLYNLPGDNKLKTKMYLALQSLEQDLSKMAIMYWKATNATPLDKILHGSVGYLTPRSGGHLMNMKYYASPSDLLDDKTASPIILHEKNVPRSLGMNASVTIEGTSAMYKLPIAPLIMGSHPADNKWTPSFSAVTSANSVDLPACFFLKFPQPIPVSKAFVQKLQNCTGIPLFETPPTYLPLYELITQFELSKDPDPLPLNHNMRFYAALPGQQHCYFLNKDAPLPDGQSLQGTLVSKITFQHPGRVPLILNMIRHQVAYNTLIGSCVKRTILKEDSPGLLQFEVCPLSESRFSVSFQHPVNDSLVCVVMDVQDSTHVSCKLYKGLSDALICTDDFIAKVVQRCMSIPVTMRAIRRKAETIQADTPALSLIAETVEDMVKKNLPPASSPGERGVYHWLESDPSSSHAATCLFDGRQHQEPPDAHEPS
;
A
#
# COMPACT_ATOMS: atom_id res chain seq x y z
N MET A 1 -19.08 17.74 22.95
CA MET A 1 -19.09 16.34 22.46
C MET A 1 -18.72 15.29 23.52
N LYS A 2 -17.97 15.61 24.59
CA LYS A 2 -17.73 14.66 25.71
C LYS A 2 -19.00 14.24 26.47
N ALA A 3 -20.00 15.13 26.52
CA ALA A 3 -21.26 14.89 27.23
C ALA A 3 -22.23 13.94 26.51
N GLN A 4 -21.98 13.53 25.26
CA GLN A 4 -22.93 12.75 24.47
C GLN A 4 -22.62 11.23 24.48
N GLY A 5 -21.33 10.86 24.56
CA GLY A 5 -20.91 9.45 24.72
C GLY A 5 -21.12 8.91 26.14
N GLU A 6 -20.95 9.75 27.18
CA GLU A 6 -21.23 9.36 28.56
C GLU A 6 -22.73 9.09 28.79
N THR A 7 -23.62 9.76 28.06
CA THR A 7 -25.08 9.53 28.13
C THR A 7 -25.51 8.19 27.51
N GLU A 8 -24.87 7.72 26.42
CA GLU A 8 -25.25 6.44 25.79
C GLU A 8 -24.77 5.23 26.60
N ASP A 9 -23.56 5.30 27.18
CA ASP A 9 -23.06 4.24 28.07
C ASP A 9 -23.80 4.22 29.41
N SER A 10 -24.15 5.39 29.95
CA SER A 10 -25.01 5.50 31.14
C SER A 10 -26.43 4.99 30.87
N GLU A 11 -26.99 5.24 29.69
CA GLU A 11 -28.28 4.64 29.29
C GLU A 11 -28.20 3.12 29.14
N ARG A 12 -27.10 2.59 28.58
CA ARG A 12 -26.91 1.13 28.45
C ARG A 12 -26.77 0.46 29.81
N LEU A 13 -25.98 1.04 30.71
CA LEU A 13 -25.82 0.55 32.08
C LEU A 13 -27.12 0.65 32.87
N SER A 14 -27.88 1.74 32.71
CA SER A 14 -29.21 1.91 33.30
C SER A 14 -30.20 0.87 32.78
N LYS A 15 -30.27 0.66 31.45
CA LYS A 15 -31.10 -0.38 30.82
C LYS A 15 -30.71 -1.78 31.31
N MET A 16 -29.42 -2.07 31.42
CA MET A 16 -28.91 -3.35 31.92
C MET A 16 -29.23 -3.57 33.41
N SER A 17 -29.14 -2.51 34.23
CA SER A 17 -29.55 -2.56 35.64
C SER A 17 -31.05 -2.80 35.79
N SER A 18 -31.89 -2.11 34.99
CA SER A 18 -33.35 -2.28 35.02
C SER A 18 -33.79 -3.68 34.54
N LEU A 19 -33.04 -4.27 33.60
CA LEU A 19 -33.24 -5.64 33.15
C LEU A 19 -32.88 -6.65 34.22
N LEU A 20 -31.76 -6.45 34.91
CA LEU A 20 -31.33 -7.26 36.05
C LEU A 20 -32.31 -7.15 37.23
N GLU A 21 -32.82 -5.95 37.52
CA GLU A 21 -33.85 -5.72 38.54
C GLU A 21 -35.18 -6.38 38.16
N ARG A 22 -35.60 -6.31 36.89
CA ARG A 22 -36.78 -7.05 36.40
C ARG A 22 -36.59 -8.56 36.43
N LEU A 23 -35.37 -9.05 36.18
CA LEU A 23 -35.03 -10.46 36.28
C LEU A 23 -35.05 -10.92 37.73
N HIS A 24 -34.44 -10.16 38.64
CA HIS A 24 -34.50 -10.41 40.08
C HIS A 24 -35.94 -10.35 40.62
N ALA A 25 -36.75 -9.37 40.21
CA ALA A 25 -38.15 -9.28 40.61
C ALA A 25 -39.01 -10.45 40.10
N LYS A 26 -38.70 -10.97 38.90
CA LYS A 26 -39.35 -12.17 38.35
C LYS A 26 -38.89 -13.47 39.01
N PHE A 27 -37.66 -13.53 39.51
CA PHE A 27 -37.07 -14.74 40.09
C PHE A 27 -37.20 -14.79 41.63
N ASN A 28 -37.47 -13.66 42.30
CA ASN A 28 -37.76 -13.58 43.74
C ASN A 28 -39.13 -14.16 44.12
N GLN A 29 -39.98 -14.52 43.15
CA GLN A 29 -41.11 -15.38 43.44
C GLN A 29 -40.57 -16.81 43.47
N ASN A 30 -40.44 -17.39 44.66
CA ASN A 30 -40.09 -18.80 44.92
C ASN A 30 -41.06 -19.75 44.16
N ARG A 31 -40.88 -19.88 42.85
CA ARG A 31 -41.59 -20.86 42.03
C ARG A 31 -40.88 -22.19 42.21
N PRO A 32 -41.60 -23.26 42.59
CA PRO A 32 -41.00 -24.58 42.67
C PRO A 32 -40.43 -24.98 41.31
N TRP A 33 -39.24 -25.58 41.32
CA TRP A 33 -38.44 -25.90 40.13
C TRP A 33 -39.23 -26.68 39.06
N SER A 34 -40.20 -27.50 39.48
CA SER A 34 -41.12 -28.24 38.62
C SER A 34 -42.00 -27.35 37.73
N GLU A 35 -42.48 -26.22 38.24
CA GLU A 35 -43.30 -25.26 37.50
C GLU A 35 -42.45 -24.47 36.50
N THR A 36 -41.22 -24.12 36.90
CA THR A 36 -40.24 -23.46 36.03
C THR A 36 -39.85 -24.37 34.86
N ILE A 37 -39.61 -25.67 35.10
CA ILE A 37 -39.34 -26.65 34.04
C ILE A 37 -40.52 -26.79 33.08
N LYS A 38 -41.76 -26.85 33.58
CA LYS A 38 -42.96 -26.92 32.74
C LYS A 38 -43.12 -25.69 31.86
N LEU A 39 -42.91 -24.49 32.42
CA LEU A 39 -43.00 -23.25 31.68
C LEU A 39 -41.89 -23.14 30.62
N VAL A 40 -40.66 -23.55 30.94
CA VAL A 40 -39.55 -23.61 29.99
C VAL A 40 -39.86 -24.60 28.85
N ARG A 41 -40.35 -25.81 29.16
CA ARG A 41 -40.80 -26.77 28.14
C ARG A 41 -41.92 -26.20 27.27
N GLN A 42 -42.94 -25.58 27.87
CA GLN A 42 -44.08 -24.99 27.16
C GLN A 42 -43.67 -23.83 26.24
N VAL A 43 -42.67 -23.03 26.66
CA VAL A 43 -42.10 -21.94 25.85
C VAL A 43 -41.18 -22.48 24.76
N MET A 44 -40.46 -23.58 25.00
CA MET A 44 -39.64 -24.25 23.99
C MET A 44 -40.50 -24.97 22.94
N GLU A 45 -41.60 -25.62 23.34
CA GLU A 45 -42.58 -26.24 22.42
C GLU A 45 -43.33 -25.21 21.59
N LYS A 46 -43.72 -24.06 22.17
CA LYS A 46 -44.39 -22.98 21.42
C LYS A 46 -43.46 -22.20 20.49
N ARG A 47 -42.13 -22.28 20.66
CA ARG A 47 -41.14 -21.62 19.79
C ARG A 47 -40.75 -22.41 18.54
N VAL A 48 -41.30 -23.62 18.34
CA VAL A 48 -41.07 -24.41 17.11
C VAL A 48 -41.64 -23.70 15.87
N VAL A 49 -42.55 -22.72 16.01
CA VAL A 49 -43.27 -22.14 14.86
C VAL A 49 -42.86 -20.70 14.48
N MET A 50 -42.28 -19.85 15.34
CA MET A 50 -41.96 -18.46 14.94
C MET A 50 -40.73 -17.87 15.66
N SER A 51 -39.63 -17.70 14.92
CA SER A 51 -38.69 -16.56 14.96
C SER A 51 -37.37 -16.96 14.28
N SER A 52 -37.25 -16.67 12.98
CA SER A 52 -36.02 -16.87 12.20
C SER A 52 -34.80 -16.10 12.75
N GLY A 53 -34.99 -14.96 13.43
CA GLY A 53 -33.88 -14.15 13.97
C GLY A 53 -33.24 -14.71 15.24
N GLY A 54 -34.04 -15.15 16.22
CA GLY A 54 -33.52 -15.75 17.47
C GLY A 54 -32.79 -17.09 17.25
N HIS A 55 -33.19 -17.86 16.24
CA HIS A 55 -32.49 -19.08 15.86
C HIS A 55 -31.13 -18.76 15.23
N GLN A 56 -31.03 -17.72 14.40
CA GLN A 56 -29.76 -17.28 13.82
C GLN A 56 -28.77 -16.76 14.87
N HIS A 57 -29.22 -16.03 15.89
CA HIS A 57 -28.33 -15.62 16.99
C HIS A 57 -27.85 -16.81 17.83
N LEU A 58 -28.71 -17.78 18.11
CA LEU A 58 -28.32 -19.02 18.80
C LEU A 58 -27.35 -19.86 17.96
N VAL A 59 -27.60 -20.00 16.67
CA VAL A 59 -26.69 -20.65 15.72
C VAL A 59 -25.35 -19.92 15.70
N SER A 60 -25.32 -18.59 15.64
CA SER A 60 -24.09 -17.79 15.69
C SER A 60 -23.33 -17.93 17.02
N CYS A 61 -24.04 -17.97 18.15
CA CYS A 61 -23.44 -18.24 19.46
C CYS A 61 -22.89 -19.66 19.56
N LEU A 62 -23.60 -20.66 19.04
CA LEU A 62 -23.14 -22.05 18.98
C LEU A 62 -21.93 -22.19 18.06
N GLU A 63 -21.92 -21.55 16.89
CA GLU A 63 -20.78 -21.49 15.99
C GLU A 63 -19.56 -20.84 16.67
N THR A 64 -19.78 -19.78 17.46
CA THR A 64 -18.73 -19.10 18.22
C THR A 64 -18.19 -19.98 19.35
N LEU A 65 -19.06 -20.69 20.07
CA LEU A 65 -18.67 -21.67 21.09
C LEU A 65 -17.93 -22.85 20.46
N GLN A 66 -18.40 -23.35 19.32
CA GLN A 66 -17.76 -24.42 18.56
C GLN A 66 -16.42 -23.97 17.96
N LYS A 67 -16.25 -22.68 17.63
CA LYS A 67 -14.96 -22.06 17.29
C LYS A 67 -13.99 -22.03 18.47
N ALA A 68 -14.48 -21.94 19.70
CA ALA A 68 -13.66 -21.92 20.91
C ALA A 68 -13.32 -23.31 21.48
N LEU A 69 -14.05 -24.36 21.08
CA LEU A 69 -13.79 -25.73 21.53
C LEU A 69 -12.47 -26.26 20.95
N LYS A 70 -11.58 -26.73 21.84
CA LYS A 70 -10.34 -27.40 21.44
C LYS A 70 -10.67 -28.73 20.78
N VAL A 71 -10.36 -28.85 19.49
CA VAL A 71 -10.43 -30.13 18.76
C VAL A 71 -9.34 -31.07 19.30
N THR A 72 -9.74 -32.15 19.98
CA THR A 72 -8.83 -33.16 20.57
C THR A 72 -9.14 -34.58 20.13
N SER A 73 -10.15 -34.80 19.29
CA SER A 73 -10.55 -36.13 18.80
C SER A 73 -10.82 -36.12 17.29
N LEU A 74 -10.68 -37.29 16.66
CA LEU A 74 -10.94 -37.49 15.23
C LEU A 74 -12.35 -37.03 14.81
N PRO A 75 -13.45 -37.37 15.51
CA PRO A 75 -14.79 -36.88 15.15
C PRO A 75 -14.91 -35.35 15.24
N ALA A 76 -14.31 -34.74 16.27
CA ALA A 76 -14.34 -33.29 16.43
C ALA A 76 -13.57 -32.56 15.32
N MET A 77 -12.51 -33.18 14.78
CA MET A 77 -11.77 -32.64 13.63
C MET A 77 -12.62 -32.72 12.36
N THR A 78 -13.25 -33.86 12.12
CA THR A 78 -14.13 -34.04 10.95
C THR A 78 -15.33 -33.11 11.00
N ASP A 79 -16.06 -33.05 12.11
CA ASP A 79 -17.22 -32.14 12.26
C ASP A 79 -16.83 -30.69 11.99
N ARG A 80 -15.60 -30.32 12.40
CA ARG A 80 -15.07 -28.99 12.15
C ARG A 80 -14.76 -28.75 10.67
N LEU A 81 -14.11 -29.71 10.00
CA LEU A 81 -13.82 -29.64 8.57
C LEU A 81 -15.12 -29.59 7.74
N GLU A 82 -16.11 -30.42 8.07
CA GLU A 82 -17.44 -30.41 7.46
C GLU A 82 -18.15 -29.07 7.70
N SER A 83 -18.10 -28.53 8.91
CA SER A 83 -18.66 -27.21 9.19
C SER A 83 -18.00 -26.11 8.35
N ILE A 84 -16.68 -26.15 8.17
CA ILE A 84 -15.96 -25.16 7.36
C ILE A 84 -16.27 -25.35 5.87
N ALA A 85 -16.33 -26.59 5.38
CA ALA A 85 -16.71 -26.90 4.01
C ALA A 85 -18.11 -26.36 3.69
N ARG A 86 -19.08 -26.65 4.57
CA ARG A 86 -20.47 -26.17 4.44
C ARG A 86 -20.57 -24.64 4.49
N GLN A 87 -19.79 -23.98 5.35
CA GLN A 87 -19.73 -22.51 5.40
C GLN A 87 -19.21 -21.89 4.09
N ASN A 88 -18.36 -22.62 3.35
CA ASN A 88 -17.85 -22.20 2.06
C ASN A 88 -18.66 -22.76 0.87
N GLY A 89 -19.80 -23.41 1.11
CA GLY A 89 -20.65 -23.98 0.07
C GLY A 89 -20.07 -25.22 -0.62
N LEU A 90 -19.15 -25.93 0.04
CA LEU A 90 -18.48 -27.14 -0.45
C LEU A 90 -19.12 -28.40 0.12
N GLY A 91 -19.07 -29.49 -0.63
CA GLY A 91 -19.43 -30.81 -0.13
C GLY A 91 -18.33 -31.38 0.75
N SER A 92 -18.67 -32.16 1.77
CA SER A 92 -17.71 -32.92 2.56
C SER A 92 -18.19 -34.35 2.74
N HIS A 93 -17.27 -35.32 2.64
CA HIS A 93 -17.54 -36.71 2.96
C HIS A 93 -16.31 -37.40 3.53
N LEU A 94 -16.54 -38.36 4.42
CA LEU A 94 -15.50 -39.23 4.97
C LEU A 94 -15.31 -40.46 4.10
N SER A 95 -14.06 -40.90 3.96
CA SER A 95 -13.72 -42.20 3.37
C SER A 95 -14.26 -43.35 4.21
N ALA A 96 -14.44 -44.51 3.59
CA ALA A 96 -14.92 -45.73 4.26
C ALA A 96 -13.98 -46.21 5.40
N SER A 97 -12.71 -45.81 5.36
CA SER A 97 -11.72 -46.04 6.43
C SER A 97 -11.89 -45.13 7.64
N GLY A 98 -12.64 -44.03 7.51
CA GLY A 98 -12.82 -43.01 8.56
C GLY A 98 -11.61 -42.11 8.81
N THR A 99 -10.51 -42.30 8.08
CA THR A 99 -9.24 -41.57 8.28
C THR A 99 -9.00 -40.46 7.26
N GLU A 100 -9.79 -40.38 6.19
CA GLU A 100 -9.62 -39.39 5.12
C GLU A 100 -10.92 -38.59 4.96
N CYS A 101 -10.80 -37.27 5.03
CA CYS A 101 -11.90 -36.34 4.82
C CYS A 101 -11.73 -35.64 3.47
N TYR A 102 -12.70 -35.80 2.59
CA TYR A 102 -12.73 -35.16 1.28
C TYR A 102 -13.67 -33.97 1.29
N ILE A 103 -13.15 -32.81 0.89
CA ILE A 103 -13.91 -31.59 0.64
C ILE A 103 -13.97 -31.39 -0.87
N THR A 104 -15.16 -31.49 -1.46
CA THR A 104 -15.35 -31.53 -2.92
C THR A 104 -16.08 -30.32 -3.47
N SER A 105 -15.70 -29.97 -4.69
CA SER A 105 -16.35 -29.01 -5.59
C SER A 105 -16.39 -29.60 -7.00
N ASP A 106 -17.03 -28.91 -7.95
CA ASP A 106 -17.10 -29.34 -9.35
C ASP A 106 -15.73 -29.36 -10.05
N MET A 107 -14.84 -28.45 -9.64
CA MET A 107 -13.55 -28.20 -10.31
C MET A 107 -12.32 -28.60 -9.50
N PHE A 108 -12.47 -28.95 -8.22
CA PHE A 108 -11.37 -29.38 -7.36
C PHE A 108 -11.88 -30.21 -6.19
N TYR A 109 -10.99 -30.95 -5.55
CA TYR A 109 -11.21 -31.53 -4.24
C TYR A 109 -9.98 -31.36 -3.35
N VAL A 110 -10.21 -31.34 -2.04
CA VAL A 110 -9.18 -31.32 -1.01
C VAL A 110 -9.32 -32.58 -0.17
N GLU A 111 -8.24 -33.34 -0.05
CA GLU A 111 -8.16 -34.55 0.74
C GLU A 111 -7.35 -34.26 2.01
N VAL A 112 -7.98 -34.40 3.17
CA VAL A 112 -7.36 -34.26 4.48
C VAL A 112 -7.14 -35.65 5.06
N GLN A 113 -5.88 -36.07 5.17
CA GLN A 113 -5.49 -37.36 5.71
C GLN A 113 -5.19 -37.23 7.21
N LEU A 114 -5.89 -38.00 8.03
CA LEU A 114 -5.79 -38.05 9.49
C LEU A 114 -5.31 -39.44 9.93
N ASP A 115 -4.57 -39.52 11.03
CA ASP A 115 -4.22 -40.80 11.65
C ASP A 115 -5.37 -41.33 12.53
N PRO A 116 -5.34 -42.61 12.96
CA PRO A 116 -6.34 -43.16 13.88
C PRO A 116 -6.39 -42.47 15.25
N ALA A 117 -5.39 -41.66 15.61
CA ALA A 117 -5.35 -40.85 16.82
C ALA A 117 -5.96 -39.44 16.64
N GLY A 118 -6.39 -39.08 15.42
CA GLY A 118 -6.95 -37.78 15.07
C GLY A 118 -5.93 -36.67 14.80
N GLN A 119 -4.64 -37.01 14.60
CA GLN A 119 -3.61 -36.08 14.16
C GLN A 119 -3.55 -35.98 12.63
N LEU A 120 -3.13 -34.81 12.15
CA LEU A 120 -3.03 -34.54 10.72
C LEU A 120 -1.76 -35.15 10.11
N CYS A 121 -1.95 -36.04 9.13
CA CYS A 121 -0.87 -36.60 8.33
C CYS A 121 -0.51 -35.68 7.16
N ASP A 122 -1.46 -35.41 6.28
CA ASP A 122 -1.24 -34.67 5.04
C ASP A 122 -2.53 -33.97 4.57
N VAL A 123 -2.38 -32.95 3.73
CA VAL A 123 -3.49 -32.29 3.03
C VAL A 123 -3.12 -32.18 1.56
N LYS A 124 -3.90 -32.82 0.69
CA LYS A 124 -3.69 -32.80 -0.75
C LYS A 124 -4.78 -32.01 -1.45
N VAL A 125 -4.41 -31.27 -2.48
CA VAL A 125 -5.35 -30.53 -3.34
C VAL A 125 -5.24 -31.09 -4.75
N ALA A 126 -6.38 -31.43 -5.34
CA ALA A 126 -6.47 -31.88 -6.72
C ALA A 126 -7.40 -30.98 -7.51
N HIS A 127 -6.89 -30.39 -8.57
CA HIS A 127 -7.67 -29.67 -9.56
C HIS A 127 -8.24 -30.63 -10.61
N HIS A 128 -9.31 -30.24 -11.30
CA HIS A 128 -9.96 -31.08 -12.31
C HIS A 128 -8.96 -31.53 -13.40
N GLY A 129 -8.72 -32.85 -13.49
CA GLY A 129 -7.79 -33.44 -14.45
C GLY A 129 -6.32 -33.48 -14.02
N GLU A 130 -5.99 -33.01 -12.81
CA GLU A 130 -4.65 -33.08 -12.22
C GLU A 130 -4.57 -34.13 -11.11
N ASN A 131 -3.36 -34.61 -10.82
CA ASN A 131 -3.12 -35.49 -9.68
C ASN A 131 -3.14 -34.70 -8.36
N PRO A 132 -3.62 -35.28 -7.24
CA PRO A 132 -3.56 -34.64 -5.94
C PRO A 132 -2.12 -34.31 -5.52
N VAL A 133 -1.88 -33.05 -5.16
CA VAL A 133 -0.57 -32.55 -4.71
C VAL A 133 -0.65 -32.15 -3.24
N SER A 134 0.31 -32.60 -2.43
CA SER A 134 0.43 -32.21 -1.02
C SER A 134 0.69 -30.71 -0.89
N CYS A 135 -0.06 -30.04 -0.01
CA CYS A 135 0.03 -28.62 0.25
C CYS A 135 0.54 -28.38 1.69
N PRO A 136 1.85 -28.12 1.87
CA PRO A 136 2.45 -28.00 3.19
C PRO A 136 1.89 -26.83 4.01
N GLU A 137 1.44 -25.75 3.35
CA GLU A 137 0.82 -24.62 4.04
C GLU A 137 -0.51 -25.01 4.69
N LEU A 138 -1.37 -25.78 4.01
CA LEU A 138 -2.62 -26.27 4.60
C LEU A 138 -2.35 -27.25 5.74
N VAL A 139 -1.32 -28.10 5.59
CA VAL A 139 -0.85 -28.99 6.66
C VAL A 139 -0.44 -28.17 7.89
N GLN A 140 0.32 -27.09 7.70
CA GLN A 140 0.75 -26.22 8.78
C GLN A 140 -0.45 -25.52 9.45
N GLN A 141 -1.38 -24.94 8.69
CA GLN A 141 -2.54 -24.24 9.26
C GLN A 141 -3.43 -25.17 10.10
N LEU A 142 -3.69 -26.39 9.62
CA LEU A 142 -4.48 -27.37 10.37
C LEU A 142 -3.72 -27.93 11.58
N ARG A 143 -2.39 -28.12 11.48
CA ARG A 143 -1.54 -28.54 12.61
C ARG A 143 -1.51 -27.51 13.73
N GLU A 144 -1.45 -26.23 13.37
CA GLU A 144 -1.55 -25.09 14.28
C GLU A 144 -2.99 -24.82 14.76
N LYS A 145 -3.97 -25.60 14.28
CA LYS A 145 -5.41 -25.45 14.56
C LYS A 145 -5.96 -24.07 14.16
N ASN A 146 -5.34 -23.44 13.16
CA ASN A 146 -5.78 -22.18 12.59
C ASN A 146 -6.87 -22.40 11.52
N PHE A 147 -8.06 -22.77 12.00
CA PHE A 147 -9.21 -23.05 11.14
C PHE A 147 -9.73 -21.84 10.37
N GLU A 148 -9.49 -20.63 10.88
CA GLU A 148 -9.88 -19.39 10.21
C GLU A 148 -9.08 -19.20 8.91
N GLU A 149 -7.75 -19.39 8.98
CA GLU A 149 -6.91 -19.31 7.78
C GLU A 149 -7.20 -20.46 6.82
N PHE A 150 -7.44 -21.68 7.32
CA PHE A 150 -7.88 -22.80 6.48
C PHE A 150 -9.19 -22.47 5.73
N SER A 151 -10.16 -21.85 6.39
CA SER A 151 -11.39 -21.37 5.74
C SER A 151 -11.10 -20.34 4.65
N LYS A 152 -10.15 -19.41 4.86
CA LYS A 152 -9.74 -18.46 3.82
C LYS A 152 -9.13 -19.15 2.61
N HIS A 153 -8.32 -20.20 2.81
CA HIS A 153 -7.80 -20.99 1.70
C HIS A 153 -8.94 -21.68 0.92
N LEU A 154 -9.92 -22.29 1.60
CA LEU A 154 -11.07 -22.88 0.88
C LEU A 154 -11.86 -21.84 0.10
N LYS A 155 -12.12 -20.67 0.69
CA LYS A 155 -12.76 -19.54 0.00
C LYS A 155 -11.95 -19.07 -1.21
N GLY A 156 -10.63 -19.06 -1.11
CA GLY A 156 -9.72 -18.74 -2.22
C GLY A 156 -9.83 -19.73 -3.38
N LEU A 157 -9.90 -21.03 -3.08
CA LEU A 157 -10.12 -22.08 -4.09
C LEU A 157 -11.50 -21.97 -4.76
N VAL A 158 -12.55 -21.67 -3.98
CA VAL A 158 -13.90 -21.42 -4.54
C VAL A 158 -13.87 -20.21 -5.48
N ASN A 159 -13.25 -19.10 -5.05
CA ASN A 159 -13.15 -17.88 -5.84
C ASN A 159 -12.35 -18.08 -7.14
N LEU A 160 -11.35 -18.95 -7.15
CA LEU A 160 -10.56 -19.28 -8.34
C LEU A 160 -11.43 -19.84 -9.48
N TYR A 161 -12.50 -20.56 -9.14
CA TYR A 161 -13.42 -21.17 -10.10
C TYR A 161 -14.78 -20.47 -10.21
N ASN A 162 -14.93 -19.32 -9.56
CA ASN A 162 -16.10 -18.45 -9.71
C ASN A 162 -16.02 -17.65 -11.02
N LEU A 163 -15.91 -18.39 -12.13
CA LEU A 163 -15.73 -17.89 -13.49
C LEU A 163 -16.96 -18.25 -14.33
N PRO A 164 -17.32 -17.41 -15.32
CA PRO A 164 -18.44 -17.70 -16.20
C PRO A 164 -18.13 -18.91 -17.10
N GLY A 165 -19.14 -19.72 -17.40
CA GLY A 165 -19.10 -20.80 -18.39
C GLY A 165 -19.08 -22.22 -17.82
N ASP A 166 -18.90 -23.20 -18.72
CA ASP A 166 -18.88 -24.63 -18.43
C ASP A 166 -17.53 -25.09 -17.87
N ASN A 167 -17.47 -26.34 -17.38
CA ASN A 167 -16.25 -26.89 -16.78
C ASN A 167 -15.07 -26.92 -17.78
N LYS A 168 -15.33 -27.08 -19.09
CA LYS A 168 -14.29 -27.04 -20.12
C LYS A 168 -13.67 -25.65 -20.24
N LEU A 169 -14.49 -24.60 -20.24
CA LEU A 169 -14.01 -23.23 -20.28
C LEU A 169 -13.24 -22.87 -19.01
N LYS A 170 -13.75 -23.27 -17.83
CA LYS A 170 -13.05 -23.08 -16.55
C LYS A 170 -11.67 -23.75 -16.54
N THR A 171 -11.54 -24.95 -17.10
CA THR A 171 -10.24 -25.63 -17.25
C THR A 171 -9.29 -24.82 -18.13
N LYS A 172 -9.75 -24.27 -19.26
CA LYS A 172 -8.91 -23.42 -20.13
C LYS A 172 -8.47 -22.13 -19.43
N MET A 173 -9.36 -21.50 -18.66
CA MET A 173 -9.03 -20.30 -17.87
C MET A 173 -8.00 -20.61 -16.79
N TYR A 174 -8.12 -21.77 -16.12
CA TYR A 174 -7.13 -22.23 -15.14
C TYR A 174 -5.76 -22.49 -15.79
N LEU A 175 -5.72 -23.14 -16.96
CA LEU A 175 -4.48 -23.33 -17.73
C LEU A 175 -3.83 -22.00 -18.13
N ALA A 176 -4.64 -21.00 -18.53
CA ALA A 176 -4.14 -19.66 -18.83
C ALA A 176 -3.50 -18.99 -17.60
N LEU A 177 -4.13 -19.11 -16.43
CA LEU A 177 -3.57 -18.61 -15.18
C LEU A 177 -2.26 -19.32 -14.81
N GLN A 178 -2.23 -20.65 -14.90
CA GLN A 178 -1.03 -21.45 -14.60
C GLN A 178 0.13 -21.09 -15.54
N SER A 179 -0.16 -20.90 -16.84
CA SER A 179 0.81 -20.42 -17.83
C SER A 179 1.40 -19.06 -17.44
N LEU A 180 0.55 -18.12 -17.05
CA LEU A 180 0.98 -16.80 -16.58
C LEU A 180 1.85 -16.92 -15.32
N GLU A 181 1.43 -17.69 -14.32
CA GLU A 181 2.19 -17.92 -13.08
C GLU A 181 3.59 -18.47 -13.37
N GLN A 182 3.72 -19.38 -14.35
CA GLN A 182 5.01 -19.93 -14.78
C GLN A 182 5.89 -18.87 -15.46
N ASP A 183 5.34 -18.06 -16.35
CA ASP A 183 6.09 -16.99 -17.01
C ASP A 183 6.56 -15.92 -16.00
N LEU A 184 5.71 -15.51 -15.05
CA LEU A 184 6.09 -14.57 -13.99
C LEU A 184 7.19 -15.16 -13.09
N SER A 185 7.09 -16.44 -12.73
CA SER A 185 8.10 -17.13 -11.94
C SER A 185 9.44 -17.20 -12.67
N LYS A 186 9.42 -17.52 -13.98
CA LYS A 186 10.63 -17.49 -14.82
C LYS A 186 11.25 -16.10 -14.86
N MET A 187 10.45 -15.04 -15.04
CA MET A 187 10.95 -13.65 -15.02
C MET A 187 11.62 -13.28 -13.70
N ALA A 188 11.01 -13.66 -12.57
CA ALA A 188 11.58 -13.42 -11.25
C ALA A 188 12.93 -14.14 -11.07
N ILE A 189 13.00 -15.41 -11.49
CA ILE A 189 14.22 -16.21 -11.39
C ILE A 189 15.33 -15.68 -12.30
N MET A 190 15.00 -15.24 -13.53
CA MET A 190 15.95 -14.63 -14.45
C MET A 190 16.56 -13.35 -13.86
N TYR A 191 15.72 -12.46 -13.33
CA TYR A 191 16.18 -11.23 -12.69
C TYR A 191 17.08 -11.53 -11.48
N TRP A 192 16.69 -12.51 -10.64
CA TRP A 192 17.48 -12.90 -9.49
C TRP A 192 18.86 -13.42 -9.91
N LYS A 193 18.92 -14.41 -10.80
CA LYS A 193 20.18 -15.00 -11.26
C LYS A 193 21.12 -13.97 -11.89
N ALA A 194 20.57 -12.94 -12.51
CA ALA A 194 21.32 -11.87 -13.14
C ALA A 194 21.96 -10.90 -12.14
N THR A 195 21.21 -10.54 -11.10
CA THR A 195 21.55 -9.39 -10.24
C THR A 195 22.08 -9.78 -8.87
N ASN A 196 21.81 -11.00 -8.39
CA ASN A 196 22.01 -11.40 -6.99
C ASN A 196 21.46 -10.34 -5.99
N ALA A 197 20.40 -9.65 -6.39
CA ALA A 197 19.78 -8.55 -5.68
C ALA A 197 19.29 -8.98 -4.28
N THR A 198 19.33 -8.06 -3.31
CA THR A 198 18.76 -8.29 -1.98
C THR A 198 17.23 -8.44 -2.08
N PRO A 199 16.53 -9.03 -1.08
CA PRO A 199 15.06 -9.09 -1.10
C PRO A 199 14.39 -7.73 -1.29
N LEU A 200 14.95 -6.65 -0.74
CA LEU A 200 14.44 -5.30 -0.91
C LEU A 200 14.61 -4.82 -2.36
N ASP A 201 15.77 -5.04 -2.95
CA ASP A 201 16.03 -4.70 -4.35
C ASP A 201 15.12 -5.51 -5.29
N LYS A 202 14.83 -6.78 -4.96
CA LYS A 202 13.83 -7.59 -5.70
C LYS A 202 12.44 -6.94 -5.63
N ILE A 203 12.05 -6.38 -4.49
CA ILE A 203 10.76 -5.68 -4.33
C ILE A 203 10.73 -4.39 -5.15
N LEU A 204 11.75 -3.53 -5.03
CA LEU A 204 11.77 -2.18 -5.59
C LEU A 204 12.15 -2.13 -7.08
N HIS A 205 13.08 -2.97 -7.50
CA HIS A 205 13.69 -2.93 -8.84
C HIS A 205 13.44 -4.20 -9.67
N GLY A 206 12.96 -5.28 -9.06
CA GLY A 206 12.67 -6.52 -9.76
C GLY A 206 11.61 -6.35 -10.84
N SER A 207 11.79 -7.02 -11.98
CA SER A 207 10.88 -6.97 -13.13
C SER A 207 9.43 -7.31 -12.78
N VAL A 208 9.22 -8.25 -11.85
CA VAL A 208 7.91 -8.66 -11.35
C VAL A 208 7.75 -8.48 -9.83
N GLY A 209 8.67 -7.74 -9.21
CA GLY A 209 8.75 -7.63 -7.74
C GLY A 209 9.22 -8.91 -7.05
N TYR A 210 9.00 -8.99 -5.74
CA TYR A 210 9.22 -10.22 -4.98
C TYR A 210 7.98 -11.11 -5.06
N LEU A 211 8.14 -12.27 -5.70
CA LEU A 211 7.05 -13.16 -6.06
C LEU A 211 6.90 -14.30 -5.04
N THR A 212 5.69 -14.44 -4.49
CA THR A 212 5.28 -15.59 -3.68
C THR A 212 4.37 -16.47 -4.52
N PRO A 213 4.78 -17.72 -4.84
CA PRO A 213 3.96 -18.65 -5.60
C PRO A 213 2.60 -18.90 -4.95
N ARG A 214 1.62 -19.32 -5.78
CA ARG A 214 0.31 -19.76 -5.31
C ARG A 214 0.48 -20.96 -4.38
N SER A 215 -0.22 -20.94 -3.24
CA SER A 215 -0.23 -22.05 -2.29
C SER A 215 -1.62 -22.23 -1.67
N GLY A 216 -2.16 -23.45 -1.80
CA GLY A 216 -3.56 -23.75 -1.49
C GLY A 216 -4.49 -22.78 -2.23
N GLY A 217 -5.42 -22.14 -1.51
CA GLY A 217 -6.25 -21.07 -2.07
C GLY A 217 -5.68 -19.66 -2.09
N HIS A 218 -4.44 -19.42 -1.64
CA HIS A 218 -3.83 -18.11 -1.78
C HIS A 218 -3.26 -17.92 -3.18
N LEU A 219 -3.80 -16.96 -3.91
CA LEU A 219 -3.33 -16.55 -5.23
C LEU A 219 -1.83 -16.18 -5.18
N MET A 220 -1.16 -16.34 -6.33
CA MET A 220 0.20 -15.84 -6.52
C MET A 220 0.25 -14.34 -6.14
N ASN A 221 1.17 -13.98 -5.26
CA ASN A 221 1.28 -12.62 -4.73
C ASN A 221 2.63 -12.00 -5.12
N MET A 222 2.61 -10.73 -5.50
CA MET A 222 3.81 -9.96 -5.82
C MET A 222 3.89 -8.73 -4.91
N LYS A 223 5.01 -8.60 -4.21
CA LYS A 223 5.37 -7.37 -3.49
C LYS A 223 6.14 -6.45 -4.43
N TYR A 224 5.60 -5.25 -4.62
CA TYR A 224 6.13 -4.33 -5.63
C TYR A 224 6.69 -3.04 -5.04
N TYR A 225 6.36 -2.69 -3.80
CA TYR A 225 6.89 -1.49 -3.17
C TYR A 225 6.96 -1.67 -1.65
N ALA A 226 8.02 -1.17 -1.04
CA ALA A 226 8.16 -1.08 0.41
C ALA A 226 8.87 0.24 0.74
N SER A 227 8.26 1.05 1.60
CA SER A 227 8.86 2.29 2.07
C SER A 227 9.94 2.00 3.13
N PRO A 228 10.92 2.90 3.35
CA PRO A 228 11.84 2.80 4.48
C PRO A 228 11.12 2.73 5.85
N SER A 229 9.91 3.30 5.96
CA SER A 229 9.11 3.22 7.18
C SER A 229 8.53 1.82 7.38
N ASP A 230 8.19 1.12 6.29
CA ASP A 230 7.66 -0.26 6.35
C ASP A 230 8.72 -1.26 6.82
N LEU A 231 10.00 -0.89 6.70
CA LEU A 231 11.15 -1.67 7.15
C LEU A 231 11.49 -1.45 8.62
N LEU A 232 10.68 -0.70 9.35
CA LEU A 232 10.80 -0.52 10.80
C LEU A 232 9.67 -1.30 11.49
N ASP A 233 10.00 -2.02 12.55
CA ASP A 233 8.98 -2.66 13.38
C ASP A 233 8.23 -1.59 14.19
N ASP A 234 6.91 -1.50 14.03
CA ASP A 234 6.04 -0.52 14.69
C ASP A 234 6.15 -0.54 16.22
N LYS A 235 6.52 -1.69 16.82
CA LYS A 235 6.60 -1.85 18.28
C LYS A 235 7.97 -1.50 18.85
N THR A 236 9.04 -1.80 18.12
CA THR A 236 10.42 -1.69 18.63
C THR A 236 11.24 -0.61 17.91
N ALA A 237 10.71 -0.02 16.83
CA ALA A 237 11.40 0.88 15.91
C ALA A 237 12.74 0.31 15.38
N SER A 238 12.89 -1.02 15.41
CA SER A 238 14.09 -1.71 14.94
C SER A 238 13.96 -2.09 13.46
N PRO A 239 15.08 -2.12 12.70
CA PRO A 239 15.04 -2.49 11.29
C PRO A 239 14.67 -3.97 11.10
N ILE A 240 13.69 -4.22 10.23
CA ILE A 240 13.28 -5.57 9.83
C ILE A 240 14.33 -6.13 8.87
N ILE A 241 15.01 -7.19 9.28
CA ILE A 241 15.97 -7.90 8.43
C ILE A 241 15.21 -8.83 7.50
N LEU A 242 15.24 -8.54 6.20
CA LEU A 242 14.60 -9.38 5.19
C LEU A 242 15.51 -10.55 4.82
N HIS A 243 15.00 -11.76 5.00
CA HIS A 243 15.60 -12.99 4.50
C HIS A 243 14.80 -13.53 3.32
N GLU A 244 15.45 -14.23 2.39
CA GLU A 244 14.80 -14.73 1.16
C GLU A 244 13.58 -15.62 1.40
N LYS A 245 13.51 -16.30 2.56
CA LYS A 245 12.41 -17.19 2.93
C LYS A 245 11.38 -16.55 3.87
N ASN A 246 11.68 -15.38 4.45
CA ASN A 246 10.89 -14.76 5.51
C ASN A 246 10.61 -13.29 5.18
N VAL A 247 9.96 -13.02 4.04
CA VAL A 247 9.40 -11.68 3.76
C VAL A 247 7.98 -11.62 4.33
N PRO A 248 7.70 -10.78 5.34
CA PRO A 248 6.38 -10.73 5.97
C PRO A 248 5.29 -10.37 4.96
N ARG A 249 4.14 -11.06 5.00
CA ARG A 249 3.02 -10.80 4.08
C ARG A 249 2.48 -9.36 4.21
N SER A 250 2.50 -8.80 5.42
CA SER A 250 2.09 -7.41 5.72
C SER A 250 3.08 -6.34 5.25
N LEU A 251 4.30 -6.71 4.86
CA LEU A 251 5.32 -5.74 4.46
C LEU A 251 4.93 -5.01 3.17
N GLY A 252 4.83 -3.69 3.25
CA GLY A 252 4.63 -2.80 2.11
C GLY A 252 3.41 -3.14 1.26
N MET A 253 3.52 -2.80 -0.02
CA MET A 253 2.42 -2.92 -0.99
C MET A 253 2.56 -4.20 -1.81
N ASN A 254 1.42 -4.88 -2.00
CA ASN A 254 1.37 -6.11 -2.76
C ASN A 254 0.13 -6.18 -3.67
N ALA A 255 0.21 -7.06 -4.67
CA ALA A 255 -0.88 -7.37 -5.58
C ALA A 255 -0.95 -8.89 -5.81
N SER A 256 -2.15 -9.41 -6.02
CA SER A 256 -2.38 -10.81 -6.37
C SER A 256 -2.70 -10.96 -7.85
N VAL A 257 -2.17 -12.02 -8.47
CA VAL A 257 -2.45 -12.36 -9.87
C VAL A 257 -3.67 -13.24 -9.93
N THR A 258 -4.61 -12.92 -10.81
CA THR A 258 -5.82 -13.72 -11.01
C THR A 258 -6.35 -13.60 -12.43
N ILE A 259 -7.34 -14.42 -12.75
CA ILE A 259 -8.14 -14.36 -13.97
C ILE A 259 -9.59 -14.12 -13.55
N GLU A 260 -10.26 -13.16 -14.17
CA GLU A 260 -11.68 -12.90 -13.94
C GLU A 260 -12.42 -12.86 -15.28
N GLY A 261 -13.71 -13.21 -15.27
CA GLY A 261 -14.56 -13.18 -16.46
C GLY A 261 -14.83 -11.75 -16.94
N THR A 262 -14.91 -11.56 -18.26
CA THR A 262 -15.17 -10.27 -18.91
C THR A 262 -16.23 -10.41 -19.99
N SER A 263 -16.97 -9.33 -20.28
CA SER A 263 -17.97 -9.32 -21.36
C SER A 263 -17.34 -9.44 -22.75
N ALA A 264 -16.09 -9.02 -22.92
CA ALA A 264 -15.35 -9.12 -24.16
C ALA A 264 -14.51 -10.41 -24.23
N MET A 265 -14.28 -10.90 -25.45
CA MET A 265 -13.36 -12.01 -25.74
C MET A 265 -11.93 -11.47 -25.88
N TYR A 266 -10.99 -12.09 -25.17
CA TYR A 266 -9.58 -11.76 -25.24
C TYR A 266 -8.75 -13.01 -25.51
N LYS A 267 -7.73 -12.85 -26.36
CA LYS A 267 -6.80 -13.93 -26.68
C LYS A 267 -5.76 -14.06 -25.58
N LEU A 268 -5.87 -15.12 -24.77
CA LEU A 268 -4.99 -15.36 -23.63
C LEU A 268 -4.05 -16.55 -23.89
N PRO A 269 -2.77 -16.45 -23.47
CA PRO A 269 -1.84 -17.59 -23.51
C PRO A 269 -2.30 -18.70 -22.55
N ILE A 270 -2.32 -19.94 -23.06
CA ILE A 270 -2.61 -21.17 -22.30
C ILE A 270 -1.37 -22.05 -22.13
N ALA A 271 -0.23 -21.63 -22.68
CA ALA A 271 1.07 -22.26 -22.51
C ALA A 271 2.16 -21.19 -22.31
N PRO A 272 3.19 -21.46 -21.48
CA PRO A 272 4.21 -20.48 -21.14
C PRO A 272 4.89 -19.91 -22.38
N LEU A 273 4.99 -18.58 -22.46
CA LEU A 273 5.55 -17.90 -23.62
C LEU A 273 7.06 -17.74 -23.55
N ILE A 274 7.66 -17.79 -22.36
CA ILE A 274 9.11 -17.64 -22.19
C ILE A 274 9.82 -18.97 -22.49
N MET A 275 10.52 -18.97 -23.63
CA MET A 275 11.30 -20.09 -24.16
C MET A 275 12.80 -19.79 -23.95
N GLY A 276 13.44 -20.47 -22.99
CA GLY A 276 14.87 -20.32 -22.69
C GLY A 276 15.16 -19.84 -21.27
N SER A 277 16.41 -20.01 -20.82
CA SER A 277 16.90 -19.63 -19.49
C SER A 277 17.73 -18.35 -19.46
N HIS A 278 17.98 -17.75 -20.62
CA HIS A 278 18.82 -16.55 -20.78
C HIS A 278 18.00 -15.39 -21.33
N PRO A 279 18.26 -14.15 -20.90
CA PRO A 279 17.55 -12.99 -21.41
C PRO A 279 17.93 -12.70 -22.86
N ALA A 280 17.05 -11.96 -23.53
CA ALA A 280 17.24 -11.56 -24.92
C ALA A 280 18.20 -10.36 -25.07
N ASP A 281 18.39 -9.57 -24.02
CA ASP A 281 19.17 -8.33 -24.04
C ASP A 281 20.05 -8.13 -22.79
N ASN A 282 20.91 -7.10 -22.85
CA ASN A 282 21.75 -6.66 -21.74
C ASN A 282 20.95 -6.03 -20.56
N LYS A 283 19.63 -5.86 -20.71
CA LYS A 283 18.70 -5.36 -19.67
C LYS A 283 17.93 -6.49 -18.97
N TRP A 284 18.31 -7.74 -19.23
CA TRP A 284 17.71 -8.93 -18.61
C TRP A 284 16.22 -9.10 -18.92
N THR A 285 15.76 -8.59 -20.06
CA THR A 285 14.38 -8.72 -20.52
C THR A 285 14.16 -10.13 -21.12
N PRO A 286 13.12 -10.87 -20.69
CA PRO A 286 12.80 -12.17 -21.27
C PRO A 286 12.35 -12.03 -22.74
N SER A 287 12.76 -12.96 -23.60
CA SER A 287 12.12 -13.13 -24.91
C SER A 287 10.80 -13.89 -24.76
N PHE A 288 9.76 -13.35 -25.40
CA PHE A 288 8.46 -14.01 -25.47
C PHE A 288 8.27 -14.60 -26.86
N SER A 289 7.77 -15.84 -26.91
CA SER A 289 7.28 -16.42 -28.16
C SER A 289 6.03 -15.68 -28.64
N ALA A 290 5.81 -15.71 -29.96
CA ALA A 290 4.64 -15.07 -30.55
C ALA A 290 3.33 -15.75 -30.09
N VAL A 291 2.28 -14.96 -29.93
CA VAL A 291 0.93 -15.43 -29.58
C VAL A 291 0.29 -16.08 -30.81
N THR A 292 0.24 -17.40 -30.85
CA THR A 292 -0.32 -18.22 -31.94
C THR A 292 -1.60 -18.92 -31.51
N SER A 293 -2.32 -19.54 -32.45
CA SER A 293 -3.48 -20.40 -32.13
C SER A 293 -3.09 -21.69 -31.39
N ALA A 294 -1.81 -22.05 -31.37
CA ALA A 294 -1.33 -23.25 -30.69
C ALA A 294 -1.06 -23.02 -29.19
N ASN A 295 -0.63 -21.82 -28.80
CA ASN A 295 -0.28 -21.49 -27.42
C ASN A 295 -1.27 -20.53 -26.73
N SER A 296 -2.32 -20.10 -27.43
CA SER A 296 -3.29 -19.11 -26.93
C SER A 296 -4.71 -19.40 -27.41
N VAL A 297 -5.71 -19.01 -26.62
CA VAL A 297 -7.14 -19.22 -26.90
C VAL A 297 -7.94 -17.94 -26.60
N ASP A 298 -8.97 -17.68 -27.40
CA ASP A 298 -9.96 -16.63 -27.13
C ASP A 298 -10.88 -17.05 -25.97
N LEU A 299 -10.83 -16.29 -24.87
CA LEU A 299 -11.59 -16.53 -23.65
C LEU A 299 -12.38 -15.28 -23.26
N PRO A 300 -13.60 -15.42 -22.69
CA PRO A 300 -14.34 -14.30 -22.11
C PRO A 300 -13.78 -13.98 -20.71
N ALA A 301 -12.48 -13.74 -20.64
CA ALA A 301 -11.73 -13.46 -19.43
C ALA A 301 -10.47 -12.66 -19.72
N CYS A 302 -9.94 -12.01 -18.70
CA CYS A 302 -8.69 -11.25 -18.75
C CYS A 302 -7.85 -11.52 -17.50
N PHE A 303 -6.53 -11.28 -17.56
CA PHE A 303 -5.70 -11.32 -16.36
C PHE A 303 -5.84 -10.03 -15.58
N PHE A 304 -5.78 -10.15 -14.25
CA PHE A 304 -5.89 -9.03 -13.34
C PHE A 304 -4.75 -9.03 -12.31
N LEU A 305 -4.18 -7.86 -12.05
CA LEU A 305 -3.46 -7.57 -10.82
C LEU A 305 -4.46 -6.99 -9.83
N LYS A 306 -4.78 -7.72 -8.78
CA LYS A 306 -5.77 -7.34 -7.76
C LYS A 306 -5.07 -6.84 -6.51
N PHE A 307 -5.42 -5.63 -6.08
CA PHE A 307 -4.88 -5.06 -4.85
C PHE A 307 -5.73 -5.50 -3.65
N PRO A 308 -5.12 -5.82 -2.49
CA PRO A 308 -5.86 -6.12 -1.26
C PRO A 308 -6.80 -4.99 -0.86
N GLN A 309 -6.38 -3.75 -1.15
CA GLN A 309 -7.14 -2.53 -0.93
C GLN A 309 -7.03 -1.63 -2.17
N PRO A 310 -8.10 -0.92 -2.56
CA PRO A 310 -8.04 0.03 -3.66
C PRO A 310 -6.98 1.12 -3.43
N ILE A 311 -6.09 1.30 -4.40
CA ILE A 311 -5.00 2.28 -4.32
C ILE A 311 -5.39 3.61 -4.97
N PRO A 312 -5.03 4.76 -4.39
CA PRO A 312 -5.25 6.06 -5.01
C PRO A 312 -4.29 6.28 -6.18
N VAL A 313 -4.81 6.67 -7.33
CA VAL A 313 -4.01 6.93 -8.53
C VAL A 313 -4.45 8.21 -9.22
N SER A 314 -3.53 8.88 -9.90
CA SER A 314 -3.84 10.09 -10.67
C SER A 314 -4.62 9.76 -11.95
N LYS A 315 -5.36 10.75 -12.48
CA LYS A 315 -6.01 10.63 -13.80
C LYS A 315 -4.99 10.36 -14.92
N ALA A 316 -3.81 10.99 -14.86
CA ALA A 316 -2.73 10.76 -15.80
C ALA A 316 -2.21 9.32 -15.75
N PHE A 317 -2.11 8.72 -14.55
CA PHE A 317 -1.77 7.31 -14.39
C PHE A 317 -2.78 6.40 -15.10
N VAL A 318 -4.09 6.64 -14.91
CA VAL A 318 -5.15 5.84 -15.56
C VAL A 318 -5.01 5.88 -17.08
N GLN A 319 -4.82 7.08 -17.65
CA GLN A 319 -4.65 7.26 -19.09
C GLN A 319 -3.39 6.55 -19.62
N LYS A 320 -2.24 6.74 -18.95
CA LYS A 320 -0.99 6.04 -19.30
C LYS A 320 -1.16 4.52 -19.25
N LEU A 321 -1.91 4.01 -18.27
CA LEU A 321 -2.12 2.57 -18.08
C LEU A 321 -3.04 1.97 -19.14
N GLN A 322 -4.12 2.67 -19.49
CA GLN A 322 -5.00 2.29 -20.59
C GLN A 322 -4.25 2.25 -21.93
N ASN A 323 -3.37 3.23 -22.18
CA ASN A 323 -2.51 3.24 -23.37
C ASN A 323 -1.51 2.07 -23.37
N CYS A 324 -0.96 1.71 -22.20
CA CYS A 324 -0.01 0.61 -22.07
C CYS A 324 -0.65 -0.77 -22.28
N THR A 325 -1.86 -0.96 -21.76
CA THR A 325 -2.57 -2.25 -21.78
C THR A 325 -3.43 -2.43 -23.03
N GLY A 326 -3.91 -1.34 -23.63
CA GLY A 326 -4.88 -1.34 -24.72
C GLY A 326 -6.28 -1.79 -24.28
N ILE A 327 -6.54 -1.84 -22.97
CA ILE A 327 -7.78 -2.36 -22.37
C ILE A 327 -8.37 -1.27 -21.47
N PRO A 328 -9.70 -1.03 -21.52
CA PRO A 328 -10.33 -0.12 -20.57
C PRO A 328 -10.18 -0.64 -19.14
N LEU A 329 -9.62 0.19 -18.25
CA LEU A 329 -9.43 -0.15 -16.85
C LEU A 329 -10.76 -0.26 -16.07
N PHE A 330 -11.74 0.55 -16.47
CA PHE A 330 -13.07 0.60 -15.85
C PHE A 330 -14.15 0.33 -16.89
N GLU A 331 -15.15 -0.47 -16.51
CA GLU A 331 -16.35 -0.69 -17.34
C GLU A 331 -17.23 0.56 -17.40
N THR A 332 -17.25 1.34 -16.31
CA THR A 332 -17.97 2.61 -16.19
C THR A 332 -16.98 3.74 -15.89
N PRO A 333 -17.23 4.98 -16.35
CA PRO A 333 -16.36 6.11 -16.06
C PRO A 333 -16.23 6.30 -14.54
N PRO A 334 -15.01 6.32 -13.99
CA PRO A 334 -14.82 6.52 -12.56
C PRO A 334 -15.18 7.95 -12.15
N THR A 335 -15.63 8.12 -10.91
CA THR A 335 -15.70 9.44 -10.29
C THR A 335 -14.29 9.89 -9.94
N TYR A 336 -13.95 11.13 -10.31
CA TYR A 336 -12.68 11.74 -10.00
C TYR A 336 -12.82 12.68 -8.79
N LEU A 337 -11.91 12.55 -7.84
CA LEU A 337 -11.80 13.38 -6.63
C LEU A 337 -10.38 13.95 -6.54
N PRO A 338 -10.15 15.00 -5.72
CA PRO A 338 -8.79 15.48 -5.46
C PRO A 338 -7.87 14.36 -4.96
N LEU A 339 -6.72 14.18 -5.60
CA LEU A 339 -5.83 13.05 -5.33
C LEU A 339 -5.35 13.03 -3.87
N TYR A 340 -5.06 14.20 -3.28
CA TYR A 340 -4.61 14.31 -1.89
C TYR A 340 -5.68 13.84 -0.90
N GLU A 341 -6.96 14.02 -1.23
CA GLU A 341 -8.06 13.52 -0.42
C GLU A 341 -8.10 11.98 -0.43
N LEU A 342 -7.93 11.38 -1.61
CA LEU A 342 -7.87 9.92 -1.76
C LEU A 342 -6.66 9.30 -1.05
N ILE A 343 -5.48 9.94 -1.14
CA ILE A 343 -4.28 9.50 -0.40
C ILE A 343 -4.53 9.57 1.10
N THR A 344 -5.16 10.65 1.57
CA THR A 344 -5.51 10.81 2.99
C THR A 344 -6.44 9.71 3.47
N GLN A 345 -7.52 9.43 2.73
CA GLN A 345 -8.47 8.38 3.05
C GLN A 345 -7.79 7.00 3.08
N PHE A 346 -6.92 6.74 2.10
CA PHE A 346 -6.13 5.52 2.04
C PHE A 346 -5.23 5.35 3.27
N GLU A 347 -4.49 6.39 3.66
CA GLU A 347 -3.59 6.30 4.82
C GLU A 347 -4.35 6.10 6.14
N LEU A 348 -5.45 6.84 6.34
CA LEU A 348 -6.26 6.73 7.56
C LEU A 348 -6.94 5.36 7.68
N SER A 349 -7.28 4.71 6.56
CA SER A 349 -7.93 3.40 6.57
C SER A 349 -7.03 2.24 7.04
N LYS A 350 -5.71 2.45 7.14
CA LYS A 350 -4.77 1.43 7.63
C LYS A 350 -4.91 1.19 9.13
N ASP A 351 -5.42 2.16 9.86
CA ASP A 351 -5.61 2.06 11.30
C ASP A 351 -6.97 1.45 11.66
N PRO A 352 -7.03 0.62 12.71
CA PRO A 352 -8.20 -0.17 13.08
C PRO A 352 -9.36 0.64 13.68
N ASP A 353 -9.15 1.89 14.08
CA ASP A 353 -10.15 2.70 14.78
C ASP A 353 -10.59 3.91 13.90
N PRO A 354 -11.74 3.81 13.20
CA PRO A 354 -12.21 4.85 12.31
C PRO A 354 -12.89 5.96 13.13
N LEU A 355 -12.10 6.82 13.79
CA LEU A 355 -12.64 8.08 14.27
C LEU A 355 -12.89 9.04 13.08
N PRO A 356 -14.04 9.73 13.03
CA PRO A 356 -14.29 10.74 12.02
C PRO A 356 -13.31 11.90 12.20
N LEU A 357 -12.35 12.03 11.28
CA LEU A 357 -11.47 13.21 11.23
C LEU A 357 -12.20 14.34 10.53
N ASN A 358 -12.26 15.50 11.20
CA ASN A 358 -12.83 16.72 10.65
C ASN A 358 -11.93 17.25 9.52
N HIS A 359 -12.55 17.59 8.39
CA HIS A 359 -12.03 17.51 7.02
C HIS A 359 -11.19 18.73 6.58
N ASN A 360 -10.25 19.21 7.41
CA ASN A 360 -9.50 20.44 7.09
C ASN A 360 -8.17 20.19 6.36
N MET A 361 -7.87 18.95 5.96
CA MET A 361 -6.58 18.54 5.34
C MET A 361 -5.34 18.97 6.16
N ARG A 362 -5.51 19.13 7.48
CA ARG A 362 -4.44 19.48 8.43
C ARG A 362 -4.06 18.26 9.24
N PHE A 363 -2.76 17.95 9.25
CA PHE A 363 -2.20 16.80 9.94
C PHE A 363 -1.02 17.22 10.79
N TYR A 364 -0.86 16.59 11.94
CA TYR A 364 0.21 16.92 12.88
C TYR A 364 1.22 15.78 12.94
N ALA A 365 2.49 16.13 13.15
CA ALA A 365 3.55 15.17 13.40
C ALA A 365 4.41 15.63 14.57
N ALA A 366 4.53 14.78 15.59
CA ALA A 366 5.48 14.95 16.68
C ALA A 366 6.79 14.23 16.33
N LEU A 367 7.87 14.99 16.11
CA LEU A 367 9.21 14.46 15.85
C LEU A 367 10.15 14.79 17.01
N PRO A 368 11.29 14.10 17.17
CA PRO A 368 12.22 14.39 18.26
C PRO A 368 12.77 15.82 18.15
N GLY A 369 12.32 16.68 19.07
CA GLY A 369 12.68 18.09 19.19
C GLY A 369 11.88 19.06 18.32
N GLN A 370 10.88 18.60 17.55
CA GLN A 370 10.09 19.47 16.65
C GLN A 370 8.62 19.02 16.57
N GLN A 371 7.71 19.98 16.49
CA GLN A 371 6.28 19.74 16.25
C GLN A 371 5.89 20.35 14.91
N HIS A 372 5.30 19.56 14.02
CA HIS A 372 4.97 20.00 12.68
C HIS A 372 3.46 19.95 12.45
N CYS A 373 2.95 20.90 11.66
CA CYS A 373 1.60 20.93 11.11
C CYS A 373 1.70 20.98 9.59
N TYR A 374 1.11 20.01 8.91
CA TYR A 374 1.04 19.89 7.46
C TYR A 374 -0.37 20.21 6.97
N PHE A 375 -0.48 21.23 6.13
CA PHE A 375 -1.69 21.50 5.37
C PHE A 375 -1.52 20.93 3.95
N LEU A 376 -2.35 19.94 3.59
CA LEU A 376 -2.35 19.35 2.26
C LEU A 376 -3.36 20.11 1.39
N ASN A 377 -2.87 20.96 0.49
CA ASN A 377 -3.70 21.81 -0.34
C ASN A 377 -4.29 20.99 -1.50
N LYS A 378 -5.47 20.40 -1.27
CA LYS A 378 -6.15 19.53 -2.23
C LYS A 378 -6.74 20.28 -3.44
N ASP A 379 -7.00 21.58 -3.28
CA ASP A 379 -7.68 22.42 -4.26
C ASP A 379 -6.73 23.35 -5.01
N ALA A 380 -5.41 23.19 -4.83
CA ALA A 380 -4.40 23.99 -5.51
C ALA A 380 -4.54 23.85 -7.03
N PRO A 381 -4.64 24.96 -7.79
CA PRO A 381 -4.75 24.92 -9.24
C PRO A 381 -3.42 24.52 -9.86
N LEU A 382 -3.46 23.51 -10.72
CA LEU A 382 -2.37 23.18 -11.64
C LEU A 382 -2.30 24.23 -12.78
N PRO A 383 -1.27 24.23 -13.64
CA PRO A 383 -1.15 25.18 -14.75
C PRO A 383 -2.34 25.20 -15.73
N ASP A 384 -3.14 24.13 -15.77
CA ASP A 384 -4.37 24.01 -16.55
C ASP A 384 -5.62 24.58 -15.84
N GLY A 385 -5.45 25.15 -14.64
CA GLY A 385 -6.51 25.69 -13.79
C GLY A 385 -7.34 24.64 -13.05
N GLN A 386 -7.05 23.35 -13.20
CA GLN A 386 -7.76 22.27 -12.50
C GLN A 386 -6.96 21.78 -11.29
N SER A 387 -7.65 21.25 -10.28
CA SER A 387 -7.01 20.55 -9.17
C SER A 387 -6.44 19.20 -9.64
N LEU A 388 -5.40 18.69 -8.99
CA LEU A 388 -4.87 17.35 -9.27
C LEU A 388 -5.92 16.26 -8.94
N GLN A 389 -6.52 15.68 -9.97
CA GLN A 389 -7.58 14.67 -9.85
C GLN A 389 -7.04 13.23 -9.86
N GLY A 390 -7.73 12.36 -9.12
CA GLY A 390 -7.45 10.93 -9.05
C GLY A 390 -8.70 10.07 -8.81
N THR A 391 -8.50 8.76 -8.76
CA THR A 391 -9.53 7.76 -8.47
C THR A 391 -8.91 6.56 -7.74
N LEU A 392 -9.73 5.65 -7.22
CA LEU A 392 -9.28 4.43 -6.55
C LEU A 392 -9.28 3.26 -7.53
N VAL A 393 -8.19 2.50 -7.59
CA VAL A 393 -8.05 1.32 -8.44
C VAL A 393 -7.91 0.07 -7.57
N SER A 394 -8.85 -0.86 -7.71
CA SER A 394 -8.85 -2.15 -7.01
C SER A 394 -8.19 -3.27 -7.82
N LYS A 395 -8.20 -3.17 -9.16
CA LYS A 395 -7.62 -4.16 -10.05
C LYS A 395 -7.16 -3.55 -11.38
N ILE A 396 -6.15 -4.15 -12.00
CA ILE A 396 -5.59 -3.73 -13.30
C ILE A 396 -5.63 -4.89 -14.29
N THR A 397 -6.24 -4.67 -15.45
CA THR A 397 -6.38 -5.65 -16.55
C THR A 397 -5.13 -5.73 -17.42
N PHE A 398 -4.76 -6.93 -17.86
CA PHE A 398 -3.74 -7.15 -18.88
C PHE A 398 -3.90 -8.51 -19.58
N GLN A 399 -3.32 -8.67 -20.77
CA GLN A 399 -3.44 -9.91 -21.57
C GLN A 399 -2.14 -10.70 -21.71
N HIS A 400 -0.99 -10.05 -21.54
CA HIS A 400 0.31 -10.65 -21.86
C HIS A 400 1.28 -10.49 -20.67
N PRO A 401 2.02 -11.54 -20.27
CA PRO A 401 2.95 -11.50 -19.13
C PRO A 401 3.98 -10.37 -19.24
N GLY A 402 4.46 -10.08 -20.45
CA GLY A 402 5.39 -8.97 -20.71
C GLY A 402 4.86 -7.57 -20.42
N ARG A 403 3.55 -7.39 -20.14
CA ARG A 403 3.00 -6.09 -19.69
C ARG A 403 3.22 -5.86 -18.19
N VAL A 404 3.40 -6.91 -17.39
CA VAL A 404 3.52 -6.80 -15.93
C VAL A 404 4.69 -5.91 -15.50
N PRO A 405 5.91 -6.00 -16.07
CA PRO A 405 7.00 -5.10 -15.69
C PRO A 405 6.71 -3.62 -15.92
N LEU A 406 6.04 -3.29 -17.03
CA LEU A 406 5.65 -1.91 -17.36
C LEU A 406 4.60 -1.40 -16.36
N ILE A 407 3.57 -2.21 -16.11
CA ILE A 407 2.51 -1.90 -15.14
C ILE A 407 3.10 -1.69 -13.75
N LEU A 408 4.00 -2.58 -13.30
CA LEU A 408 4.65 -2.46 -11.99
C LEU A 408 5.51 -1.21 -11.87
N ASN A 409 6.26 -0.83 -12.90
CA ASN A 409 7.05 0.40 -12.87
C ASN A 409 6.15 1.63 -12.67
N MET A 410 5.02 1.69 -13.38
CA MET A 410 4.05 2.77 -13.22
C MET A 410 3.43 2.79 -11.82
N ILE A 411 3.02 1.63 -11.29
CA ILE A 411 2.42 1.53 -9.95
C ILE A 411 3.43 1.96 -8.89
N ARG A 412 4.68 1.50 -8.99
CA ARG A 412 5.77 1.86 -8.09
C ARG A 412 6.00 3.37 -8.03
N HIS A 413 6.01 4.03 -9.18
CA HIS A 413 6.09 5.49 -9.27
C HIS A 413 4.92 6.17 -8.56
N GLN A 414 3.68 5.78 -8.88
CA GLN A 414 2.48 6.35 -8.27
C GLN A 414 2.45 6.12 -6.75
N VAL A 415 2.84 4.93 -6.29
CA VAL A 415 2.87 4.60 -4.86
C VAL A 415 3.99 5.33 -4.13
N ALA A 416 5.14 5.57 -4.76
CA ALA A 416 6.21 6.39 -4.16
C ALA A 416 5.76 7.84 -3.95
N TYR A 417 5.06 8.42 -4.94
CA TYR A 417 4.42 9.73 -4.78
C TYR A 417 3.41 9.73 -3.63
N ASN A 418 2.51 8.73 -3.62
CA ASN A 418 1.51 8.60 -2.55
C ASN A 418 2.14 8.42 -1.17
N THR A 419 3.27 7.72 -1.08
CA THR A 419 4.00 7.47 0.18
C THR A 419 4.56 8.78 0.74
N LEU A 420 5.12 9.65 -0.10
CA LEU A 420 5.60 10.96 0.34
C LEU A 420 4.47 11.83 0.87
N ILE A 421 3.36 11.95 0.14
CA ILE A 421 2.20 12.73 0.58
C ILE A 421 1.55 12.10 1.82
N GLY A 422 1.35 10.78 1.81
CA GLY A 422 0.80 10.01 2.92
C GLY A 422 1.66 10.07 4.19
N SER A 423 2.97 10.29 4.07
CA SER A 423 3.86 10.45 5.23
C SER A 423 3.50 11.63 6.14
N CYS A 424 2.77 12.62 5.62
CA CYS A 424 2.23 13.74 6.38
C CYS A 424 0.95 13.37 7.15
N VAL A 425 0.24 12.33 6.73
CA VAL A 425 -1.08 11.94 7.26
C VAL A 425 -0.89 11.03 8.47
N LYS A 426 -0.89 11.63 9.67
CA LYS A 426 -0.87 10.91 10.93
C LYS A 426 -2.00 11.37 11.84
N ARG A 427 -2.56 10.45 12.63
CA ARG A 427 -3.54 10.77 13.70
C ARG A 427 -2.88 11.31 14.97
N THR A 428 -1.84 12.12 14.85
CA THR A 428 -1.27 12.79 16.03
C THR A 428 -2.18 13.95 16.40
N ILE A 429 -2.64 13.98 17.66
CA ILE A 429 -3.41 15.10 18.20
C ILE A 429 -2.45 16.02 18.93
N LEU A 430 -2.19 17.20 18.36
CA LEU A 430 -1.49 18.30 19.03
C LEU A 430 -2.50 19.41 19.35
N LYS A 431 -2.23 20.20 20.40
CA LYS A 431 -2.99 21.43 20.64
C LYS A 431 -2.55 22.47 19.62
N GLU A 432 -3.49 23.09 18.90
CA GLU A 432 -3.20 24.09 17.84
C GLU A 432 -2.32 25.26 18.34
N ASP A 433 -2.46 25.65 19.61
CA ASP A 433 -1.73 26.77 20.22
C ASP A 433 -0.40 26.35 20.90
N SER A 434 0.20 25.25 20.48
CA SER A 434 1.47 24.81 21.07
C SER A 434 2.62 25.73 20.62
N PRO A 435 3.35 26.40 21.53
CA PRO A 435 4.46 27.26 21.14
C PRO A 435 5.54 26.44 20.43
N GLY A 436 6.02 26.94 19.29
CA GLY A 436 7.02 26.26 18.47
C GLY A 436 6.47 25.27 17.43
N LEU A 437 5.16 25.28 17.16
CA LEU A 437 4.55 24.53 16.06
C LEU A 437 5.00 25.10 14.70
N LEU A 438 5.67 24.27 13.91
CA LEU A 438 6.13 24.63 12.56
C LEU A 438 5.06 24.29 11.53
N GLN A 439 4.68 25.26 10.70
CA GLN A 439 3.65 25.10 9.68
C GLN A 439 4.28 24.84 8.30
N PHE A 440 3.71 23.87 7.58
CA PHE A 440 4.12 23.47 6.25
C PHE A 440 2.88 23.37 5.37
N GLU A 441 2.92 23.96 4.18
CA GLU A 441 1.92 23.77 3.14
C GLU A 441 2.48 22.84 2.06
N VAL A 442 1.72 21.82 1.70
CA VAL A 442 2.06 20.88 0.62
C VAL A 442 1.09 21.09 -0.54
N CYS A 443 1.62 21.53 -1.68
CA CYS A 443 0.82 21.84 -2.87
C CYS A 443 1.22 20.96 -4.06
N PRO A 444 0.26 20.34 -4.77
CA PRO A 444 0.55 19.65 -6.03
C PRO A 444 1.01 20.64 -7.11
N LEU A 445 1.97 20.24 -7.94
CA LEU A 445 2.45 21.01 -9.09
C LEU A 445 2.25 20.27 -10.42
N SER A 446 2.31 18.94 -10.40
CA SER A 446 1.96 18.04 -11.51
C SER A 446 1.67 16.63 -10.98
N GLU A 447 1.50 15.63 -11.85
CA GLU A 447 1.29 14.24 -11.43
C GLU A 447 2.52 13.59 -10.76
N SER A 448 3.70 14.19 -10.91
CA SER A 448 4.97 13.70 -10.34
C SER A 448 5.65 14.73 -9.44
N ARG A 449 5.16 15.98 -9.39
CA ARG A 449 5.80 17.10 -8.70
C ARG A 449 4.87 17.70 -7.66
N PHE A 450 5.45 18.11 -6.55
CA PHE A 450 4.77 18.88 -5.52
C PHE A 450 5.76 19.82 -4.83
N SER A 451 5.23 20.81 -4.11
CA SER A 451 6.01 21.76 -3.33
C SER A 451 5.70 21.63 -1.86
N VAL A 452 6.70 21.95 -1.03
CA VAL A 452 6.55 22.10 0.42
C VAL A 452 7.03 23.50 0.79
N SER A 453 6.09 24.35 1.18
CA SER A 453 6.32 25.74 1.56
C SER A 453 6.36 25.88 3.09
N PHE A 454 7.32 26.63 3.62
CA PHE A 454 7.52 26.80 5.06
C PHE A 454 8.26 28.10 5.36
N GLN A 455 8.10 28.61 6.59
CA GLN A 455 8.85 29.77 7.06
C GLN A 455 10.34 29.40 7.19
N HIS A 456 11.21 30.27 6.71
CA HIS A 456 12.64 30.09 6.83
C HIS A 456 13.04 29.92 8.32
N PRO A 457 13.99 29.04 8.66
CA PRO A 457 14.36 28.80 10.06
C PRO A 457 15.00 29.97 10.82
N VAL A 458 15.19 31.14 10.19
CA VAL A 458 16.14 32.20 10.64
C VAL A 458 15.59 33.58 10.43
N ASN A 459 14.98 33.79 9.27
CA ASN A 459 14.35 35.05 8.92
C ASN A 459 12.85 34.83 8.70
N ASP A 460 12.12 35.91 8.57
CA ASP A 460 10.66 35.86 8.36
C ASP A 460 10.29 35.70 6.87
N SER A 461 11.17 35.09 6.06
CA SER A 461 10.90 34.80 4.65
C SER A 461 10.23 33.44 4.45
N LEU A 462 9.61 33.26 3.28
CA LEU A 462 9.04 31.98 2.86
C LEU A 462 10.04 31.20 1.99
N VAL A 463 10.20 29.92 2.30
CA VAL A 463 11.06 28.98 1.59
C VAL A 463 10.19 27.89 0.99
N CYS A 464 10.56 27.42 -0.21
CA CYS A 464 9.83 26.37 -0.90
C CYS A 464 10.78 25.29 -1.40
N VAL A 465 10.47 24.02 -1.10
CA VAL A 465 11.17 22.87 -1.68
C VAL A 465 10.25 22.24 -2.72
N VAL A 466 10.70 22.19 -3.98
CA VAL A 466 10.02 21.45 -5.04
C VAL A 466 10.61 20.05 -5.10
N MET A 467 9.76 19.04 -4.92
CA MET A 467 10.11 17.63 -5.06
C MET A 467 9.53 17.09 -6.36
N ASP A 468 10.33 16.30 -7.07
CA ASP A 468 9.95 15.65 -8.34
C ASP A 468 10.31 14.17 -8.28
N VAL A 469 9.28 13.34 -8.26
CA VAL A 469 9.37 11.89 -8.16
C VAL A 469 9.60 11.34 -9.56
N GLN A 470 10.85 10.92 -9.83
CA GLN A 470 11.25 10.41 -11.15
C GLN A 470 11.00 8.91 -11.24
N ASP A 471 11.36 8.16 -10.20
CA ASP A 471 11.04 6.75 -10.04
C ASP A 471 10.74 6.41 -8.56
N SER A 472 10.54 5.14 -8.23
CA SER A 472 10.16 4.73 -6.87
C SER A 472 11.22 4.95 -5.80
N THR A 473 12.45 5.22 -6.18
CA THR A 473 13.64 5.37 -5.32
C THR A 473 14.38 6.68 -5.54
N HIS A 474 14.10 7.38 -6.64
CA HIS A 474 14.78 8.58 -7.07
C HIS A 474 13.82 9.76 -7.09
N VAL A 475 14.07 10.67 -6.15
CA VAL A 475 13.35 11.93 -5.99
C VAL A 475 14.36 13.06 -6.13
N SER A 476 14.15 13.93 -7.11
CA SER A 476 14.94 15.15 -7.26
C SER A 476 14.31 16.29 -6.46
N CYS A 477 15.14 17.17 -5.89
CA CYS A 477 14.69 18.25 -5.02
C CYS A 477 15.33 19.56 -5.46
N LYS A 478 14.58 20.66 -5.41
CA LYS A 478 15.09 22.02 -5.64
C LYS A 478 14.61 22.94 -4.53
N LEU A 479 15.54 23.60 -3.86
CA LEU A 479 15.28 24.57 -2.80
C LEU A 479 15.21 25.98 -3.38
N TYR A 480 14.07 26.64 -3.17
CA TYR A 480 13.84 28.04 -3.53
C TYR A 480 13.75 28.87 -2.25
N LYS A 481 14.58 29.91 -2.17
CA LYS A 481 14.63 30.89 -1.08
C LYS A 481 14.85 32.30 -1.64
N GLY A 482 14.66 33.32 -0.83
CA GLY A 482 15.00 34.69 -1.18
C GLY A 482 16.49 34.85 -1.52
N LEU A 483 16.79 35.77 -2.43
CA LEU A 483 18.17 36.04 -2.87
C LEU A 483 19.09 36.44 -1.70
N SER A 484 18.55 37.20 -0.76
CA SER A 484 19.26 37.69 0.44
C SER A 484 19.16 36.74 1.65
N ASP A 485 18.48 35.61 1.52
CA ASP A 485 18.28 34.69 2.63
C ASP A 485 19.56 33.92 2.97
N ALA A 486 19.76 33.62 4.26
CA ALA A 486 20.87 32.80 4.71
C ALA A 486 20.84 31.41 4.07
N LEU A 487 22.00 30.75 4.02
CA LEU A 487 22.09 29.39 3.49
C LEU A 487 21.42 28.39 4.46
N ILE A 488 20.52 27.56 3.93
CA ILE A 488 19.81 26.52 4.70
C ILE A 488 20.49 25.15 4.51
N CYS A 489 20.53 24.68 3.26
CA CYS A 489 21.18 23.45 2.82
C CYS A 489 21.24 23.42 1.29
N THR A 490 21.83 22.36 0.72
CA THR A 490 21.89 22.15 -0.74
C THR A 490 20.78 21.22 -1.23
N ASP A 491 20.43 21.33 -2.51
CA ASP A 491 19.48 20.44 -3.19
C ASP A 491 19.86 18.95 -3.03
N ASP A 492 21.15 18.63 -3.21
CA ASP A 492 21.69 17.28 -3.04
C ASP A 492 21.51 16.72 -1.64
N PHE A 493 21.62 17.57 -0.62
CA PHE A 493 21.38 17.15 0.76
C PHE A 493 19.92 16.73 0.95
N ILE A 494 18.98 17.55 0.44
CA ILE A 494 17.55 17.26 0.54
C ILE A 494 17.21 15.97 -0.21
N ALA A 495 17.70 15.83 -1.45
CA ALA A 495 17.48 14.65 -2.28
C ALA A 495 17.98 13.37 -1.58
N LYS A 496 19.18 13.39 -0.99
CA LYS A 496 19.72 12.25 -0.23
C LYS A 496 18.88 11.90 1.00
N VAL A 497 18.37 12.90 1.71
CA VAL A 497 17.53 12.67 2.89
C VAL A 497 16.19 12.06 2.48
N VAL A 498 15.50 12.65 1.50
CA VAL A 498 14.17 12.18 1.09
C VAL A 498 14.23 10.78 0.48
N GLN A 499 15.26 10.46 -0.31
CA GLN A 499 15.44 9.13 -0.89
C GLN A 499 15.71 8.06 0.18
N ARG A 500 16.30 8.45 1.32
CA ARG A 500 16.58 7.53 2.43
C ARG A 500 15.38 7.30 3.34
N CYS A 501 14.52 8.29 3.54
CA CYS A 501 13.42 8.21 4.50
C CYS A 501 12.03 8.06 3.85
N MET A 502 11.88 8.48 2.59
CA MET A 502 10.60 8.65 1.88
C MET A 502 9.52 9.31 2.75
N SER A 503 9.92 10.35 3.51
CA SER A 503 9.05 11.04 4.46
C SER A 503 9.27 12.55 4.43
N ILE A 504 8.21 13.30 4.15
CA ILE A 504 8.23 14.77 4.18
C ILE A 504 8.54 15.26 5.60
N PRO A 505 7.88 14.78 6.68
CA PRO A 505 8.21 15.20 8.05
C PRO A 505 9.67 15.01 8.47
N VAL A 506 10.24 13.85 8.16
CA VAL A 506 11.64 13.56 8.49
C VAL A 506 12.59 14.45 7.69
N THR A 507 12.25 14.70 6.41
CA THR A 507 13.04 15.59 5.53
C THR A 507 13.03 17.03 6.03
N MET A 508 11.85 17.59 6.35
CA MET A 508 11.74 18.96 6.86
C MET A 508 12.49 19.15 8.18
N ARG A 509 12.46 18.13 9.07
CA ARG A 509 13.24 18.15 10.30
C ARG A 509 14.75 18.18 10.02
N ALA A 510 15.23 17.42 9.04
CA ALA A 510 16.64 17.39 8.67
C ALA A 510 17.10 18.72 8.06
N ILE A 511 16.28 19.34 7.20
CA ILE A 511 16.52 20.67 6.63
C ILE A 511 16.69 21.70 7.75
N ARG A 512 15.76 21.74 8.71
CA ARG A 512 15.81 22.69 9.82
C ARG A 512 17.05 22.50 10.70
N ARG A 513 17.37 21.25 11.07
CA ARG A 513 18.59 20.95 11.85
C ARG A 513 19.86 21.35 11.12
N LYS A 514 19.90 21.15 9.80
CA LYS A 514 21.06 21.54 8.99
C LYS A 514 21.21 23.06 8.96
N ALA A 515 20.11 23.79 8.80
CA ALA A 515 20.10 25.25 8.86
C ALA A 515 20.57 25.78 10.22
N GLU A 516 20.07 25.21 11.32
CA GLU A 516 20.48 25.57 12.70
C GLU A 516 21.99 25.33 12.91
N THR A 517 22.54 24.24 12.36
CA THR A 517 23.97 23.92 12.48
C THR A 517 24.83 24.91 11.70
N ILE A 518 24.46 25.23 10.45
CA ILE A 518 25.19 26.20 9.62
C ILE A 518 25.22 27.57 10.31
N GLN A 519 24.11 27.98 10.92
CA GLN A 519 24.06 29.24 11.68
C GLN A 519 24.92 29.22 12.93
N ALA A 520 24.98 28.10 13.67
CA ALA A 520 25.84 27.99 14.84
C ALA A 520 27.34 28.06 14.45
N ASP A 521 27.70 27.54 13.28
CA ASP A 521 29.07 27.54 12.77
C ASP A 521 29.48 28.89 12.13
N THR A 522 28.52 29.67 11.62
CA THR A 522 28.77 30.96 10.95
C THR A 522 29.47 32.01 11.84
N PRO A 523 29.05 32.27 13.11
CA PRO A 523 29.76 33.20 14.00
C PRO A 523 31.13 32.67 14.43
N ALA A 524 31.34 31.35 14.49
CA ALA A 524 32.65 30.78 14.75
C ALA A 524 33.60 30.98 13.56
N LEU A 525 33.10 30.84 12.33
CA LEU A 525 33.88 31.10 11.11
C LEU A 525 34.23 32.58 10.95
N SER A 526 33.34 33.51 11.32
CA SER A 526 33.67 34.94 11.33
C SER A 526 34.72 35.29 12.40
N LEU A 527 34.65 34.71 13.60
CA LEU A 527 35.70 34.88 14.62
C LEU A 527 37.03 34.28 14.18
N ILE A 528 37.03 33.13 13.50
CA ILE A 528 38.24 32.52 12.96
C ILE A 528 38.82 33.37 11.84
N ALA A 529 37.98 33.91 10.94
CA ALA A 529 38.42 34.82 9.88
C ALA A 529 39.01 36.12 10.44
N GLU A 530 38.39 36.74 11.45
CA GLU A 530 38.94 37.90 12.16
C GLU A 530 40.27 37.56 12.84
N THR A 531 40.36 36.40 13.51
CA THR A 531 41.59 35.97 14.19
C THR A 531 42.71 35.70 13.19
N VAL A 532 42.39 35.10 12.03
CA VAL A 532 43.35 34.85 10.95
C VAL A 532 43.78 36.16 10.29
N GLU A 533 42.87 37.11 10.05
CA GLU A 533 43.22 38.44 9.57
C GLU A 533 44.12 39.20 10.56
N ASP A 534 43.84 39.13 11.86
CA ASP A 534 44.66 39.76 12.90
C ASP A 534 46.04 39.11 13.01
N MET A 535 46.13 37.80 12.83
CA MET A 535 47.40 37.07 12.78
C MET A 535 48.21 37.41 11.51
N VAL A 536 47.55 37.62 10.37
CA VAL A 536 48.19 38.07 9.13
C VAL A 536 48.66 39.52 9.25
N LYS A 537 47.86 40.40 9.86
CA LYS A 537 48.22 41.81 10.14
C LYS A 537 49.40 41.93 11.11
N LYS A 538 49.50 41.04 12.11
CA LYS A 538 50.62 41.03 13.08
C LYS A 538 51.92 40.41 12.57
N ASN A 539 51.89 39.65 11.47
CA ASN A 539 53.08 38.98 10.91
C ASN A 539 53.65 39.65 9.65
N LEU A 540 53.18 40.85 9.28
CA LEU A 540 53.77 41.62 8.18
C LEU A 540 54.99 42.43 8.69
N PRO A 541 56.18 42.33 8.06
CA PRO A 541 57.32 43.19 8.40
C PRO A 541 57.03 44.66 7.99
N PRO A 542 57.63 45.65 8.67
CA PRO A 542 57.31 47.05 8.44
C PRO A 542 57.71 47.49 7.03
N ALA A 543 56.75 48.02 6.27
CA ALA A 543 56.95 48.55 4.94
C ALA A 543 57.62 49.94 5.01
N SER A 544 58.79 50.07 4.38
CA SER A 544 59.34 51.34 3.93
C SER A 544 58.71 51.72 2.58
N SER A 545 58.00 52.86 2.60
CA SER A 545 57.56 53.87 1.60
C SER A 545 58.03 53.82 0.12
N PRO A 546 57.52 54.72 -0.77
CA PRO A 546 56.21 54.72 -1.42
C PRO A 546 56.31 54.87 -2.96
N GLY A 547 55.27 54.48 -3.73
CA GLY A 547 55.28 54.72 -5.17
C GLY A 547 53.96 54.45 -5.87
N GLU A 548 53.30 55.55 -6.23
CA GLU A 548 52.39 55.73 -7.37
C GLU A 548 50.91 55.29 -7.29
N ARG A 549 50.09 56.37 -7.19
CA ARG A 549 48.72 56.58 -7.67
C ARG A 549 48.28 55.71 -8.86
N GLY A 550 47.05 55.19 -8.73
CA GLY A 550 46.19 54.81 -9.84
C GLY A 550 44.72 54.76 -9.42
N VAL A 551 43.96 55.77 -9.85
CA VAL A 551 42.50 55.97 -9.72
C VAL A 551 41.74 54.79 -10.36
N TYR A 552 40.60 54.32 -9.83
CA TYR A 552 39.24 54.64 -10.32
C TYR A 552 38.15 54.26 -9.30
N HIS A 553 37.06 55.00 -9.45
CA HIS A 553 35.97 55.31 -8.51
C HIS A 553 34.65 54.66 -9.01
N TRP A 554 33.63 54.64 -8.13
CA TRP A 554 32.18 54.38 -8.36
C TRP A 554 31.70 52.93 -8.20
N LEU A 555 30.59 52.60 -7.51
CA LEU A 555 29.41 53.37 -7.06
C LEU A 555 28.78 52.70 -5.83
N GLU A 556 28.18 53.53 -4.97
CA GLU A 556 27.40 53.17 -3.77
C GLU A 556 25.93 53.58 -4.00
N SER A 557 25.01 52.80 -3.41
CA SER A 557 23.71 53.22 -2.82
C SER A 557 22.39 53.22 -3.65
N ASP A 558 21.55 52.19 -3.38
CA ASP A 558 20.17 52.22 -2.78
C ASP A 558 18.96 52.92 -3.49
N PRO A 559 17.69 52.75 -3.04
CA PRO A 559 16.81 51.55 -3.09
C PRO A 559 15.37 51.87 -3.60
N SER A 560 14.46 50.88 -3.70
CA SER A 560 13.01 50.93 -3.31
C SER A 560 11.98 50.18 -4.20
N SER A 561 11.01 49.60 -3.47
CA SER A 561 9.58 49.33 -3.79
C SER A 561 9.15 47.99 -4.44
N SER A 562 8.51 47.18 -3.59
CA SER A 562 7.23 46.46 -3.74
C SER A 562 6.60 46.29 -5.12
N HIS A 563 6.56 45.04 -5.61
CA HIS A 563 5.46 44.35 -6.32
C HIS A 563 6.06 43.21 -7.17
N ALA A 564 6.16 41.99 -6.63
CA ALA A 564 6.54 40.82 -7.44
C ALA A 564 6.15 39.50 -6.76
N ALA A 565 4.86 39.16 -6.82
CA ALA A 565 4.39 37.81 -6.49
C ALA A 565 3.25 37.41 -7.44
N THR A 566 3.47 37.53 -8.76
CA THR A 566 2.54 36.95 -9.77
C THR A 566 3.15 36.73 -11.16
N CYS A 567 4.44 37.00 -11.41
CA CYS A 567 5.03 36.89 -12.75
C CYS A 567 6.30 36.03 -12.75
N LEU A 568 6.18 34.72 -12.53
CA LEU A 568 7.27 33.77 -12.76
C LEU A 568 6.85 32.50 -13.52
N PHE A 569 5.69 32.51 -14.16
CA PHE A 569 5.27 31.45 -15.08
C PHE A 569 4.70 32.06 -16.35
N ASP A 570 5.58 32.44 -17.28
CA ASP A 570 5.21 32.44 -18.70
C ASP A 570 6.43 32.26 -19.63
N GLY A 571 6.30 31.28 -20.53
CA GLY A 571 6.98 31.14 -21.82
C GLY A 571 8.51 30.99 -21.90
N ARG A 572 8.97 29.81 -22.34
CA ARG A 572 9.62 29.68 -23.67
C ARG A 572 9.76 28.21 -24.09
N GLN A 573 8.89 27.82 -25.03
CA GLN A 573 9.09 26.70 -25.94
C GLN A 573 10.21 27.06 -26.93
N HIS A 574 11.11 26.11 -27.20
CA HIS A 574 12.04 26.17 -28.31
C HIS A 574 11.31 25.84 -29.61
N GLN A 575 11.41 26.73 -30.60
CA GLN A 575 10.96 26.51 -31.98
C GLN A 575 12.20 26.71 -32.88
N GLU A 576 12.52 25.68 -33.67
CA GLU A 576 13.60 25.69 -34.68
C GLU A 576 13.30 26.66 -35.84
N PRO A 577 14.33 27.17 -36.54
CA PRO A 577 14.15 28.16 -37.62
C PRO A 577 13.90 27.50 -38.99
N PRO A 578 13.25 28.21 -39.94
CA PRO A 578 13.07 27.72 -41.30
C PRO A 578 14.21 28.15 -42.23
N ASP A 579 14.58 27.25 -43.14
CA ASP A 579 15.46 27.49 -44.29
C ASP A 579 14.83 28.47 -45.30
N ALA A 580 15.65 29.38 -45.81
CA ALA A 580 15.32 30.27 -46.93
C ALA A 580 16.12 29.85 -48.18
N HIS A 581 15.41 29.69 -49.29
CA HIS A 581 15.88 29.27 -50.60
C HIS A 581 16.54 30.39 -51.44
N GLU A 582 17.48 29.96 -52.28
CA GLU A 582 17.81 30.41 -53.67
C GLU A 582 18.55 31.76 -53.91
N PRO A 583 19.27 31.96 -55.05
CA PRO A 583 19.08 31.32 -56.38
C PRO A 583 20.34 30.93 -57.21
N SER A 584 20.05 30.29 -58.36
CA SER A 584 20.83 30.06 -59.62
C SER A 584 21.36 28.66 -59.85
#